data_AF-A0A3B9PID0-F1
#
_entry.id   AF-A0A3B9PID0-F1
#
_cell.length_a   1.000
_cell.length_b   1.000
_cell.length_c   1.000
_cell.angle_alpha   90.00
_cell.angle_beta   90.00
_cell.angle_gamma   90.00
#
_symmetry.space_group_name_H-M   'P 1'
#
loop_
_entity.id
_entity.type
_entity.pdbx_description
1 polymer ?
#
loop_
_entity_poly.entity_id
_entity_poly.type
_entity_poly.pdbx_seq_one_letter_code
_entity_poly.pdbx_strand_id
1 'polypeptide(L)' 'RAGYTLVPLDMHYKKGLIKLEIGLAKGKKLHDKREDEKKKDWEREKQRLMRVKA' A
#
# COMPACT_ATOMS: atom_id res chain seq x y z
N ARG A 1 -10.32 -18.02 -14.74
CA ARG A 1 -10.32 -16.53 -14.64
C ARG A 1 -9.33 -16.13 -13.55
N ALA A 2 -8.34 -15.29 -13.86
CA ALA A 2 -7.38 -14.83 -12.86
C ALA A 2 -8.07 -13.81 -11.93
N GLY A 3 -8.16 -14.11 -10.63
CA GLY A 3 -8.82 -13.26 -9.63
C GLY A 3 -8.04 -11.99 -9.36
N TYR A 4 -8.32 -10.94 -10.12
CA TYR A 4 -7.85 -9.59 -9.86
C TYR A 4 -8.96 -8.80 -9.16
N THR A 5 -8.58 -8.00 -8.17
CA THR A 5 -9.48 -7.14 -7.41
C THR A 5 -9.21 -5.69 -7.80
N LEU A 6 -10.28 -4.94 -8.02
CA LEU A 6 -10.23 -3.52 -8.27
C LEU A 6 -10.06 -2.79 -6.93
N VAL A 7 -9.03 -1.95 -6.78
CA VAL A 7 -8.75 -1.23 -5.53
C VAL A 7 -8.57 0.27 -5.84
N PRO A 8 -9.26 1.17 -5.12
CA PRO A 8 -9.01 2.60 -5.22
C PRO A 8 -7.67 2.95 -4.57
N LEU A 9 -6.83 3.68 -5.29
CA LEU A 9 -5.49 4.08 -4.83
C LEU A 9 -5.50 5.49 -4.23
N ASP A 10 -6.11 6.44 -4.94
CA ASP A 10 -6.16 7.82 -4.52
C ASP A 10 -7.48 8.48 -4.93
N MET A 11 -7.95 9.37 -4.08
CA MET A 11 -9.14 10.17 -4.31
C MET A 11 -8.75 11.64 -4.13
N HIS A 12 -8.56 12.32 -5.25
CA HIS A 12 -8.11 13.71 -5.26
C HIS A 12 -9.10 14.63 -5.98
N TYR A 13 -9.14 15.87 -5.53
CA TYR A 13 -9.90 16.92 -6.19
C TYR A 13 -9.11 17.46 -7.38
N LYS A 14 -9.73 17.48 -8.56
CA LYS A 14 -9.17 18.11 -9.76
C LYS A 14 -10.25 18.93 -10.45
N LYS A 15 -10.04 20.25 -10.50
CA LYS A 15 -10.95 21.21 -11.16
C LYS A 15 -12.40 21.12 -10.67
N GLY A 16 -12.61 21.04 -9.35
CA GLY A 16 -13.95 20.98 -8.74
C GLY A 16 -14.64 19.61 -8.81
N LEU A 17 -14.00 18.60 -9.39
CA LEU A 17 -14.49 17.22 -9.47
C LEU A 17 -13.60 16.31 -8.63
N ILE A 18 -14.20 15.31 -7.98
CA ILE A 18 -13.48 14.25 -7.28
C ILE A 18 -13.07 13.21 -8.32
N LYS A 19 -11.77 12.96 -8.44
CA LYS A 19 -11.22 11.90 -9.29
C LYS A 19 -10.71 10.76 -8.43
N LEU A 20 -10.98 9.56 -8.91
CA LEU A 20 -10.55 8.33 -8.29
C LEU A 20 -9.58 7.63 -9.21
N GLU A 21 -8.36 7.43 -8.73
CA GLU A 21 -7.38 6.58 -9.39
C GLU A 21 -7.58 5.15 -8.90
N ILE A 22 -7.70 4.22 -9.85
CA ILE A 22 -8.06 2.84 -9.56
C ILE A 22 -6.95 1.93 -10.09
N GLY A 23 -6.46 1.05 -9.22
CA GLY A 23 -5.48 0.02 -9.55
C GLY A 23 -6.12 -1.36 -9.65
N LEU A 24 -5.59 -2.19 -10.56
CA LEU A 24 -5.86 -3.62 -10.59
C LEU A 24 -4.83 -4.33 -9.71
N ALA A 25 -5.28 -4.90 -8.59
CA ALA A 25 -4.43 -5.62 -7.67
C ALA A 25 -4.67 -7.14 -7.76
N LYS A 26 -3.61 -7.92 -7.62
CA LYS A 26 -3.69 -9.37 -7.40
C LYS A 26 -3.40 -9.63 -5.93
N GLY A 27 -4.28 -10.37 -5.26
CA GLY A 27 -4.06 -10.80 -3.88
C GLY A 27 -2.70 -11.50 -3.75
N LYS A 28 -1.92 -11.12 -2.73
CA LYS A 28 -0.59 -11.69 -2.49
C LYS A 28 -0.74 -13.18 -2.15
N LYS A 29 0.04 -14.06 -2.79
CA LYS A 29 0.04 -15.50 -2.47
C LYS A 29 0.53 -15.71 -1.03
N LEU A 30 -0.20 -16.51 -0.26
CA LEU A 30 -0.01 -16.76 1.18
C LEU A 30 1.32 -17.45 1.56
N HIS A 31 2.10 -17.92 0.59
CA HIS A 31 3.16 -18.89 0.84
C HIS A 31 4.43 -18.30 1.47
N ASP A 32 4.66 -16.99 1.37
CA ASP A 32 5.90 -16.40 1.89
C ASP A 32 5.66 -15.06 2.60
N LYS A 33 5.12 -15.15 3.82
CA LYS A 33 4.79 -13.97 4.65
C LYS A 33 5.93 -13.54 5.57
N ARG A 34 6.85 -14.46 5.93
CA ARG A 34 7.84 -14.22 7.00
C ARG A 34 8.87 -13.16 6.62
N GLU A 35 9.35 -13.17 5.38
CA GLU A 35 10.33 -12.18 4.91
C GLU A 35 9.70 -10.79 4.75
N ASP A 36 8.48 -10.75 4.20
CA ASP A 36 7.80 -9.49 3.91
C ASP A 36 7.23 -8.82 5.17
N GLU A 37 6.77 -9.60 6.16
CA GLU A 37 6.37 -9.08 7.47
C GLU A 37 7.58 -8.46 8.19
N LYS A 38 8.72 -9.17 8.22
CA LYS A 38 9.97 -8.62 8.79
C LYS A 38 10.41 -7.32 8.12
N LYS A 39 10.36 -7.26 6.77
CA LYS A 39 10.70 -6.02 6.04
C LYS A 39 9.74 -4.88 6.36
N LYS A 40 8.42 -5.14 6.44
CA LYS A 40 7.42 -4.13 6.79
C LYS A 40 7.55 -3.62 8.23
N ASP A 41 7.88 -4.50 9.17
CA ASP A 41 8.11 -4.11 10.56
C ASP A 41 9.40 -3.28 10.66
N TRP A 42 10.46 -3.69 9.97
CA TRP A 42 11.72 -2.94 9.90
C TRP A 42 11.55 -1.54 9.30
N GLU A 43 10.79 -1.41 8.21
CA GLU A 43 10.51 -0.08 7.63
C GLU A 43 9.69 0.82 8.57
N ARG A 44 8.71 0.25 9.29
CA ARG A 44 7.96 0.99 10.31
C ARG A 44 8.85 1.47 11.46
N GLU A 45 9.76 0.62 11.92
CA GLU A 45 10.75 0.97 12.96
C GLU A 45 11.66 2.11 12.48
N LYS A 46 12.18 2.01 11.25
CA LYS A 46 13.04 3.03 10.62
C LYS A 46 12.33 4.38 10.48
N GLN A 47 11.07 4.38 10.05
CA GLN A 47 10.27 5.60 9.94
C GLN A 47 10.00 6.25 11.31
N ARG A 48 9.78 5.45 12.36
CA ARG A 48 9.62 5.95 13.73
C ARG A 48 10.91 6.58 14.25
N LEU A 49 12.05 5.93 14.07
CA LEU A 49 13.36 6.45 14.47
C LEU A 49 13.70 7.77 13.77
N MET A 50 13.35 7.91 12.49
CA MET A 50 13.53 9.16 11.74
C MET A 50 12.62 10.30 12.22
N ARG A 51 11.38 10.00 12.67
CA ARG A 51 10.46 11.01 13.21
C ARG A 51 10.82 11.50 14.62
N VAL A 52 11.47 10.68 15.44
CA VAL A 52 11.83 11.03 16.83
C VAL A 52 13.10 11.89 16.92
N LYS A 53 13.91 11.94 15.86
CA LYS A 53 15.15 12.73 15.79
C LYS A 53 14.97 14.13 15.15
N ALA A 54 13.75 14.58 14.91
CA ALA A 54 13.42 15.90 14.36
C ALA A 54 12.85 16.81 15.44
#